data_AF-A0A1B6PQN5-F1
#
_entry.id   AF-A0A1B6PQN5-F1
#
_cell.length_a   1.000
_cell.length_b   1.000
_cell.length_c   1.000
_cell.angle_alpha   90.00
_cell.angle_beta   90.00
_cell.angle_gamma   90.00
#
_symmetry.space_group_name_H-M   'P 1'
#
loop_
_entity.id
_entity.type
_entity.pdbx_description
1 polymer ?
#
loop_
_entity_poly.entity_id
_entity_poly.type
_entity_poly.pdbx_seq_one_letter_code
_entity_poly.pdbx_strand_id
1 'polypeptide(L)'
;MEINGVPIEIPEYPESEYLAIVRMPSAKFMRICKKLSSVGDRGDRDTVVIISVDKERVDFFTWGKAGTSTIFYTAGKPKEPTLIEEPILIEMKEKVSLTLDLST
;
A
#
# COMPACT_ATOMS: atom_id res chain seq x y z
N MET A 1 -20.47 20.86 -3.19
CA MET A 1 -19.78 22.06 -3.71
C MET A 1 -20.32 22.29 -5.10
N GLU A 2 -20.81 23.50 -5.40
CA GLU A 2 -21.26 23.88 -6.74
C GLU A 2 -20.22 24.83 -7.33
N ILE A 3 -19.89 24.65 -8.61
CA ILE A 3 -19.26 25.69 -9.41
C ILE A 3 -20.25 26.07 -10.52
N ASN A 4 -20.61 27.34 -10.62
CA ASN A 4 -21.47 27.89 -11.68
C ASN A 4 -22.88 27.26 -11.80
N GLY A 5 -23.48 26.80 -10.70
CA GLY A 5 -24.87 26.31 -10.69
C GLY A 5 -25.09 24.98 -11.42
N VAL A 6 -24.02 24.26 -11.75
CA VAL A 6 -24.08 22.90 -12.30
C VAL A 6 -23.74 21.92 -11.17
N PRO A 7 -24.62 20.92 -10.88
CA PRO A 7 -24.27 19.83 -9.99
C PRO A 7 -23.00 19.13 -10.50
N ILE A 8 -21.99 19.02 -9.63
CA ILE A 8 -20.81 18.23 -9.96
C ILE A 8 -21.26 16.76 -9.93
N GLU A 9 -21.50 16.19 -11.10
CA GLU A 9 -21.60 14.73 -11.24
C GLU A 9 -20.22 14.16 -10.91
N ILE A 10 -20.10 13.55 -9.75
CA ILE A 10 -18.95 12.69 -9.43
C ILE A 10 -19.21 11.43 -10.27
N PRO A 11 -18.38 11.11 -11.28
CA PRO A 11 -18.56 9.86 -11.98
C PRO A 11 -18.48 8.74 -10.96
N GLU A 12 -19.58 7.99 -10.78
CA GLU A 12 -19.57 6.73 -10.06
C GLU A 12 -18.63 5.80 -10.82
N TYR A 13 -17.37 5.76 -10.37
CA TYR A 13 -16.48 4.70 -10.78
C TYR A 13 -17.13 3.42 -10.25
N PRO A 14 -17.34 2.38 -11.09
CA PRO A 14 -17.93 1.14 -10.61
C PRO A 14 -17.17 0.71 -9.37
N GLU A 15 -17.88 0.35 -8.29
CA GLU A 15 -17.27 -0.22 -7.10
C GLU A 15 -16.37 -1.35 -7.57
N SER A 16 -15.08 -1.05 -7.68
CA SER A 16 -14.18 -1.94 -8.38
C SER A 16 -13.98 -3.11 -7.47
N GLU A 17 -14.26 -4.29 -8.00
CA GLU A 17 -13.99 -5.52 -7.28
C GLU A 17 -12.47 -5.67 -7.13
N TYR A 18 -11.93 -5.19 -6.01
CA TYR A 18 -10.52 -5.33 -5.69
C TYR A 18 -10.20 -6.81 -5.42
N LEU A 19 -9.13 -7.30 -6.03
CA LEU A 19 -8.62 -8.66 -5.78
C LEU A 19 -8.03 -8.81 -4.37
N ALA A 20 -7.50 -7.71 -3.80
CA ALA A 20 -7.06 -7.64 -2.42
C ALA A 20 -7.20 -6.22 -1.86
N ILE A 21 -7.50 -6.11 -0.57
CA ILE A 21 -7.57 -4.88 0.21
C ILE A 21 -6.68 -5.04 1.45
N VAL A 22 -5.70 -4.14 1.61
CA VAL A 22 -4.84 -4.07 2.79
C VAL A 22 -5.16 -2.80 3.56
N ARG A 23 -5.56 -2.94 4.84
CA ARG A 23 -5.75 -1.81 5.75
C ARG A 23 -4.61 -1.80 6.76
N MET A 24 -3.92 -0.67 6.88
CA MET A 24 -2.81 -0.52 7.82
C MET A 24 -2.70 0.91 8.34
N PRO A 25 -2.08 1.12 9.53
CA PRO A 25 -1.81 2.46 10.03
C PRO A 25 -0.96 3.28 9.06
N SER A 26 -1.42 4.50 8.72
CA SER A 26 -0.73 5.38 7.78
C SER A 26 0.71 5.69 8.19
N ALA A 27 0.98 5.80 9.49
CA ALA A 27 2.33 5.98 10.02
C ALA A 27 3.26 4.78 9.74
N LYS A 28 2.74 3.55 9.76
CA LYS A 28 3.51 2.36 9.36
C LYS A 28 3.78 2.40 7.86
N PHE A 29 2.75 2.66 7.05
CA PHE A 29 2.91 2.77 5.60
C PHE A 29 3.92 3.84 5.17
N MET A 30 3.86 5.03 5.79
CA MET A 30 4.82 6.11 5.54
C MET A 30 6.27 5.70 5.85
N ARG A 31 6.50 4.91 6.92
CA ARG A 31 7.84 4.41 7.26
C ARG A 31 8.34 3.41 6.21
N ILE A 32 7.46 2.58 5.67
CA ILE A 32 7.77 1.66 4.56
C ILE A 32 8.24 2.46 3.35
N CYS A 33 7.44 3.43 2.88
CA CYS A 33 7.80 4.27 1.74
C CYS A 33 9.16 4.96 1.94
N LYS A 34 9.40 5.60 3.08
CA LYS A 34 10.69 6.24 3.39
C LYS A 34 11.86 5.26 3.36
N LYS A 35 11.68 4.05 3.89
CA LYS A 35 12.72 3.03 3.91
C LYS A 35 13.04 2.54 2.50
N LEU A 36 12.04 2.26 1.68
CA LEU A 36 12.23 1.78 0.32
C LEU A 36 12.79 2.86 -0.60
N SER A 37 12.33 4.11 -0.50
CA SER A 37 12.90 5.25 -1.24
C SER A 37 14.39 5.49 -0.94
N SER A 38 14.86 5.16 0.27
CA SER A 38 16.29 5.28 0.59
C SER A 38 17.17 4.25 -0.14
N VAL A 39 16.58 3.17 -0.67
CA VAL A 39 17.28 2.10 -1.40
C VAL A 39 17.25 2.37 -2.91
N GLY A 40 16.13 2.88 -3.41
CA GLY A 40 15.91 3.20 -4.83
C GLY A 40 16.68 4.43 -5.35
N ASP A 41 17.39 5.15 -4.48
CA ASP A 41 18.08 6.43 -4.73
C ASP A 41 17.11 7.56 -5.15
N ARG A 42 17.13 8.68 -4.43
CA ARG A 42 16.16 9.78 -4.60
C ARG A 42 16.23 10.46 -5.99
N GLY A 43 17.29 10.16 -6.75
CA GLY A 43 17.53 10.68 -8.09
C GLY A 43 17.30 9.68 -9.24
N ASP A 44 17.16 8.38 -8.96
CA ASP A 44 16.78 7.42 -9.99
C ASP A 44 15.25 7.50 -10.13
N ARG A 45 14.78 7.87 -11.33
CA ARG A 45 13.35 7.94 -11.68
C ARG A 45 12.64 6.58 -11.71
N ASP A 46 13.31 5.56 -11.20
CA ASP A 46 12.94 4.15 -11.28
C ASP A 46 12.99 3.51 -9.89
N THR A 47 12.55 4.22 -8.82
CA THR A 47 12.36 3.56 -7.53
C THR A 47 11.12 2.66 -7.64
N VAL A 48 11.37 1.43 -8.09
CA VAL A 48 10.35 0.42 -8.28
C VAL A 48 10.07 -0.28 -6.95
N VAL A 49 8.80 -0.30 -6.56
CA VAL A 49 8.30 -1.08 -5.42
C VAL A 49 7.34 -2.15 -5.92
N ILE A 50 7.62 -3.39 -5.54
CA ILE A 50 6.72 -4.52 -5.73
C ILE A 50 5.93 -4.72 -4.43
N ILE A 51 4.60 -4.60 -4.52
CA ILE A 51 3.68 -4.94 -3.43
C ILE A 51 3.02 -6.27 -3.76
N SER A 52 3.24 -7.27 -2.92
CA SER A 52 2.62 -8.59 -3.07
C SER A 52 1.74 -8.88 -1.86
N VAL A 53 0.54 -9.41 -2.11
CA VAL A 53 -0.43 -9.73 -1.06
C VAL A 53 -0.87 -11.18 -1.21
N ASP A 54 -0.77 -11.93 -0.11
CA ASP A 54 -1.46 -13.20 0.05
C ASP A 54 -2.39 -13.18 1.28
N LYS A 55 -2.94 -14.35 1.67
CA LYS A 55 -3.87 -14.44 2.80
C LYS A 55 -3.25 -14.09 4.15
N GLU A 56 -1.94 -14.25 4.28
CA GLU A 56 -1.24 -14.19 5.56
C GLU A 56 -0.46 -12.90 5.71
N ARG A 57 0.02 -12.31 4.61
CA ARG A 57 0.89 -11.14 4.68
C ARG A 57 0.83 -10.25 3.44
N VAL A 58 1.29 -9.03 3.65
CA VAL A 58 1.68 -8.10 2.60
C VAL A 58 3.20 -7.95 2.62
N ASP A 59 3.83 -8.11 1.45
CA ASP A 59 5.24 -7.94 1.20
C ASP A 59 5.46 -6.66 0.36
N PHE A 60 6.45 -5.85 0.77
CA PHE A 60 6.94 -4.70 0.02
C PHE A 60 8.40 -4.94 -0.31
N PHE A 61 8.73 -4.91 -1.59
CA PHE A 61 10.07 -5.17 -2.08
C PHE A 61 10.55 -4.04 -2.98
N THR A 62 11.83 -3.70 -2.91
CA THR A 62 12.48 -2.78 -3.84
C THR A 62 13.92 -3.24 -4.09
N TRP A 63 14.49 -2.75 -5.18
CA TRP A 63 15.91 -2.89 -5.50
C TRP A 63 16.43 -1.60 -6.11
N GLY A 64 17.71 -1.35 -5.95
CA GLY A 64 18.39 -0.18 -6.48
C GLY A 64 19.91 -0.34 -6.41
N LYS A 65 20.65 0.74 -6.68
CA LYS A 65 22.12 0.73 -6.62
C LYS A 65 22.66 0.32 -5.24
N ALA A 66 21.94 0.67 -4.18
CA ALA A 66 22.30 0.32 -2.81
C ALA A 66 21.98 -1.14 -2.43
N GLY A 67 21.39 -1.93 -3.33
CA GLY A 67 21.00 -3.32 -3.10
C GLY A 67 19.48 -3.51 -3.09
N THR A 68 19.01 -4.50 -2.34
CA THR A 68 17.59 -4.87 -2.25
C THR A 68 17.04 -4.63 -0.84
N SER A 69 15.75 -4.38 -0.70
CA SER A 69 15.07 -4.35 0.60
C SER A 69 13.69 -4.97 0.54
N THR A 70 13.37 -5.78 1.55
CA THR A 70 12.07 -6.39 1.75
C THR A 70 11.54 -6.02 3.13
N ILE A 71 10.27 -5.61 3.20
CA ILE A 71 9.53 -5.39 4.44
C ILE A 71 8.22 -6.15 4.30
N PHE A 72 7.83 -6.92 5.31
CA PHE A 72 6.55 -7.61 5.29
C PHE A 72 5.80 -7.43 6.60
N TYR A 73 4.48 -7.56 6.52
CA TYR A 73 3.60 -7.57 7.68
C TYR A 73 2.57 -8.67 7.54
N THR A 74 2.34 -9.40 8.63
CA THR A 74 1.31 -10.42 8.70
C THR A 74 -0.04 -9.81 9.06
N ALA A 75 -1.11 -10.43 8.57
CA ALA A 75 -2.48 -10.10 8.96
C ALA A 75 -2.64 -10.28 10.47
N GLY A 76 -3.09 -9.23 11.14
CA GLY A 76 -3.49 -9.26 12.53
C GLY A 76 -4.92 -9.79 12.68
N LYS A 77 -5.28 -10.18 13.90
CA LYS A 77 -6.69 -10.42 14.23
C LYS A 77 -7.44 -9.08 14.30
N PRO A 78 -8.73 -9.05 13.94
CA PRO A 78 -9.59 -7.89 14.17
C PRO A 78 -9.49 -7.43 15.63
N LYS A 79 -9.55 -6.11 15.84
CA LYS A 79 -9.23 -5.39 17.08
C LYS A 79 -9.85 -6.07 18.31
N GLU A 80 -9.03 -6.81 19.06
CA GLU A 80 -9.35 -7.21 20.43
C GLU A 80 -9.18 -5.98 21.35
N PRO A 81 -10.01 -5.82 22.41
CA PRO A 81 -9.96 -4.66 23.31
C PRO A 81 -8.59 -4.41 23.98
N THR A 82 -7.70 -5.41 23.95
CA THR A 82 -6.37 -5.41 24.55
C THR A 82 -5.26 -4.94 23.61
N LEU A 83 -5.54 -4.78 22.31
CA LEU A 83 -4.55 -4.36 21.32
C LEU A 83 -4.32 -2.85 21.37
N ILE A 84 -3.10 -2.47 21.77
CA ILE A 84 -2.65 -1.07 21.87
C ILE A 84 -2.40 -0.47 20.47
N GLU A 85 -1.94 -1.29 19.52
CA GLU A 85 -1.73 -0.88 18.13
C GLU A 85 -2.80 -1.44 17.20
N GLU A 86 -3.20 -0.63 16.22
CA GLU A 86 -4.15 -1.09 15.20
C GLU A 86 -3.52 -2.17 14.31
N PRO A 87 -4.22 -3.31 14.11
CA PRO A 87 -3.73 -4.44 13.33
C PRO A 87 -3.72 -4.10 11.83
N ILE A 88 -2.94 -4.87 11.08
CA ILE A 88 -3.00 -4.87 9.63
C ILE A 88 -4.06 -5.89 9.22
N LEU A 89 -5.05 -5.44 8.45
CA LEU A 89 -6.13 -6.30 7.97
C LEU A 89 -5.94 -6.56 6.48
N ILE A 90 -6.13 -7.82 6.08
CA ILE A 90 -6.03 -8.26 4.69
C ILE A 90 -7.33 -8.96 4.31
N GLU A 91 -7.99 -8.44 3.29
CA GLU A 91 -9.11 -9.10 2.60
C GLU A 91 -8.62 -9.47 1.20
N MET A 92 -8.67 -10.76 0.82
CA MET A 92 -8.10 -11.23 -0.44
C MET A 92 -9.05 -12.20 -1.14
N LYS A 93 -9.43 -11.87 -2.38
CA LYS A 93 -10.08 -12.79 -3.32
C LYS A 93 -9.02 -13.67 -4.00
N GLU A 94 -7.97 -13.05 -4.54
CA GLU A 94 -6.87 -13.72 -5.24
C GLU A 94 -5.52 -13.10 -4.88
N LYS A 95 -4.44 -13.90 -5.01
CA LYS A 95 -3.08 -13.38 -4.80
C LYS A 95 -2.79 -12.30 -5.84
N VAL A 96 -2.21 -11.19 -5.39
CA VAL A 96 -1.87 -10.07 -6.27
C VAL A 96 -0.43 -9.64 -6.06
N SER A 97 0.23 -9.23 -7.14
CA SER A 97 1.53 -8.59 -7.12
C SER A 97 1.50 -7.40 -8.08
N LEU A 98 1.76 -6.20 -7.57
CA LEU A 98 1.75 -4.96 -8.33
C LEU A 98 3.10 -4.28 -8.24
N THR A 99 3.51 -3.67 -9.35
CA THR A 99 4.71 -2.86 -9.43
C THR A 99 4.31 -1.39 -9.50
N LEU A 100 4.82 -0.59 -8.58
CA LEU A 100 4.52 0.84 -8.44
C LEU A 100 5.81 1.65 -8.41
N ASP A 101 5.73 2.90 -8.84
CA ASP A 101 6.80 3.88 -8.71
C ASP A 101 6.56 4.76 -7.48
N LEU A 102 7.62 5.02 -6.70
CA LEU A 102 7.59 5.97 -5.58
C LEU A 102 8.05 7.39 -5.95
N SER A 103 8.28 7.67 -7.23
CA SER A 103 8.61 9.01 -7.71
C SER A 103 7.52 10.03 -7.30
N THR A 104 7.96 11.20 -6.84
CA THR A 104 7.13 12.34 -6.40
C THR A 104 7.42 13.56 -7.23
#